data_AF-A0A1S3Q7T0-F1
#
_entry.id   AF-A0A1S3Q7T0-F1
#
_cell.length_a   1.000
_cell.length_b   1.000
_cell.length_c   1.000
_cell.angle_alpha   90.00
_cell.angle_beta   90.00
_cell.angle_gamma   90.00
#
_symmetry.space_group_name_H-M   'P 1'
#
loop_
_entity.id
_entity.type
_entity.pdbx_description
1 polymer ?
#
loop_
_entity_poly.entity_id
_entity_poly.type
_entity_poly.pdbx_seq_one_letter_code
_entity_poly.pdbx_strand_id
1 'polypeptide(L)'
;MVIPVPEAGSNIAYYESLYPGDFKMPKQLIHIQPFSLDTEQPDYDLDSEDEVFVNKLKKKMEITSLQFEDMIDRLEKGSGTQLVNLQEAKLLLKEDDELIKEVFDYWTRKRKNCKSVSLIPTVKQEKRDGSSTSDPYVAFRRRTEKMQTRKNRKNDEAGYEKMLKLRRDLSRAVTILEMIKRREKSKRELLHLTLEIVEKRNGMPDYGSEVMAEALAQRALVKPIYTIPIIPLSNINQYRHQDHMDMKPEKTEVVRMKRKYEKKPKIHPLSAPQHSGPSVFNPKDLNQYDFPSSDDEPFSQVNS
;
A
#
# COMPACT_ATOMS: atom_id res chain seq x y z
N MET A 1 24.49 26.55 36.15
CA MET A 1 24.89 25.60 35.09
C MET A 1 23.94 25.83 33.93
N VAL A 2 24.45 26.19 32.75
CA VAL A 2 23.61 26.46 31.56
C VAL A 2 23.60 25.20 30.69
N ILE A 3 22.42 24.74 30.29
CA ILE A 3 22.28 23.58 29.40
C ILE A 3 22.57 24.08 27.98
N PRO A 4 23.56 23.50 27.26
CA PRO A 4 23.86 23.92 25.90
C PRO A 4 22.71 23.56 24.95
N VAL A 5 22.33 24.52 24.10
CA VAL A 5 21.34 24.32 23.02
C VAL A 5 22.11 24.25 21.70
N PRO A 6 21.97 23.18 20.90
CA PRO A 6 22.66 23.08 19.61
C PRO A 6 22.11 24.11 18.62
N GLU A 7 22.98 24.63 17.76
CA GLU A 7 22.60 25.54 16.69
C GLU A 7 21.82 24.79 15.59
N ALA A 8 20.71 25.38 15.13
CA ALA A 8 19.92 24.83 14.04
C ALA A 8 20.46 25.35 12.69
N GLY A 9 20.89 24.44 11.82
CA GLY A 9 21.19 24.76 10.42
C GLY A 9 19.91 25.10 9.66
N SER A 10 19.96 26.12 8.82
CA SER A 10 18.83 26.54 7.96
C SER A 10 19.32 26.90 6.55
N ASN A 11 18.38 27.10 5.62
CA ASN A 11 18.63 27.61 4.27
C ASN A 11 19.48 26.70 3.36
N ILE A 12 19.01 25.47 3.15
CA ILE A 12 19.63 24.51 2.25
C ILE A 12 19.28 24.88 0.80
N ALA A 13 20.27 25.33 0.03
CA ALA A 13 20.08 25.89 -1.31
C ALA A 13 19.35 24.96 -2.30
N TYR A 14 19.49 23.65 -2.15
CA TYR A 14 18.91 22.64 -3.04
C TYR A 14 17.57 22.07 -2.53
N TYR A 15 17.05 22.53 -1.38
CA TYR A 15 15.86 21.94 -0.74
C TYR A 15 14.64 21.90 -1.68
N GLU A 16 14.31 23.03 -2.29
CA GLU A 16 13.15 23.17 -3.19
C GLU A 16 13.29 22.30 -4.46
N SER A 17 14.51 21.93 -4.83
CA SER A 17 14.75 21.03 -5.98
C SER A 17 14.49 19.56 -5.66
N LEU A 18 14.65 19.16 -4.40
CA LEU A 18 14.47 17.78 -3.94
C LEU A 18 13.04 17.50 -3.44
N TYR A 19 12.39 18.50 -2.85
CA TYR A 19 11.08 18.35 -2.21
C TYR A 19 10.03 19.25 -2.86
N PRO A 20 9.51 18.89 -4.05
CA PRO A 20 8.44 19.64 -4.68
C PRO A 20 7.18 19.57 -3.80
N GLY A 21 6.68 20.72 -3.33
CA GLY A 21 5.52 20.82 -2.43
C GLY A 21 4.16 20.57 -3.09
N ASP A 22 3.98 19.42 -3.75
CA ASP A 22 2.78 19.09 -4.53
C ASP A 22 1.65 18.41 -3.73
N PHE A 23 1.89 18.14 -2.44
CA PHE A 23 0.93 17.50 -1.55
C PHE A 23 -0.36 18.32 -1.41
N LYS A 24 -1.50 17.66 -1.64
CA LYS A 24 -2.84 18.26 -1.48
C LYS A 24 -3.53 17.69 -0.25
N MET A 25 -3.77 18.55 0.74
CA MET A 25 -4.42 18.15 1.98
C MET A 25 -5.84 17.60 1.73
N PRO A 26 -6.12 16.35 2.14
CA PRO A 26 -7.46 15.78 2.01
C PRO A 26 -8.44 16.42 2.99
N LYS A 27 -9.74 16.37 2.66
CA LYS A 27 -10.81 16.88 3.54
C LYS A 27 -11.00 16.03 4.81
N GLN A 28 -10.51 14.81 4.80
CA GLN A 28 -10.60 13.85 5.91
C GLN A 28 -9.19 13.54 6.42
N LEU A 29 -9.12 13.05 7.66
CA LEU A 29 -7.86 12.62 8.26
C LEU A 29 -7.18 11.53 7.41
N ILE A 30 -5.86 11.58 7.33
CA ILE A 30 -5.06 10.60 6.60
C ILE A 30 -5.08 9.29 7.37
N HIS A 31 -5.64 8.25 6.75
CA HIS A 31 -5.55 6.89 7.28
C HIS A 31 -4.28 6.23 6.73
N ILE A 32 -3.22 6.20 7.55
CA ILE A 32 -1.94 5.59 7.17
C ILE A 32 -2.10 4.07 7.25
N GLN A 33 -2.06 3.40 6.09
CA GLN A 33 -1.85 1.97 6.05
C GLN A 33 -0.39 1.70 6.45
N PRO A 34 -0.10 0.70 7.29
CA PRO A 34 1.28 0.35 7.62
C PRO A 34 2.04 0.17 6.32
N PHE A 35 3.23 0.79 6.21
CA PHE A 35 4.07 0.75 5.01
C PHE A 35 4.19 -0.70 4.54
N SER A 36 3.41 -1.08 3.53
CA SER A 36 3.79 -2.19 2.69
C SER A 36 5.08 -1.74 2.06
N LEU A 37 6.19 -2.45 2.34
CA LEU A 37 7.44 -2.28 1.60
C LEU A 37 7.04 -2.25 0.12
N ASP A 38 7.16 -1.08 -0.49
CA ASP A 38 6.76 -0.90 -1.87
C ASP A 38 7.78 -1.67 -2.70
N THR A 39 7.42 -2.89 -3.09
CA THR A 39 8.30 -3.77 -3.84
C THR A 39 8.57 -3.25 -5.25
N GLU A 40 7.90 -2.16 -5.66
CA GLU A 40 8.09 -1.54 -6.97
C GLU A 40 9.29 -0.58 -7.00
N GLN A 41 9.77 -0.09 -5.85
CA GLN A 41 10.96 0.76 -5.79
C GLN A 41 12.21 -0.08 -5.46
N PRO A 42 13.31 0.05 -6.22
CA PRO A 42 14.57 -0.61 -5.88
C PRO A 42 15.13 -0.07 -4.57
N ASP A 43 15.80 -0.93 -3.79
CA ASP A 43 16.47 -0.49 -2.55
C ASP A 43 17.83 0.18 -2.83
N TYR A 44 18.30 0.08 -4.08
CA TYR A 44 19.56 0.65 -4.53
C TYR A 44 19.34 2.03 -5.15
N ASP A 45 20.05 3.03 -4.64
CA ASP A 45 20.09 4.39 -5.22
C ASP A 45 21.42 4.60 -5.97
N LEU A 46 21.36 5.27 -7.12
CA LEU A 46 22.55 5.69 -7.87
C LEU A 46 23.47 6.58 -7.03
N ASP A 47 24.77 6.28 -7.04
CA ASP A 47 25.79 7.22 -6.56
C ASP A 47 26.42 8.01 -7.72
N SER A 48 27.32 8.95 -7.39
CA SER A 48 27.99 9.78 -8.39
C SER A 48 28.85 8.99 -9.38
N GLU A 49 29.36 7.82 -9.02
CA GLU A 49 30.09 6.95 -9.96
C GLU A 49 29.11 6.30 -10.94
N ASP A 50 27.97 5.84 -10.45
CA ASP A 50 26.92 5.25 -11.26
C ASP A 50 26.35 6.27 -12.24
N GLU A 51 26.10 7.51 -11.82
CA GLU A 51 25.59 8.57 -12.70
C GLU A 51 26.51 8.79 -13.91
N VAL A 52 27.82 8.81 -13.70
CA VAL A 52 28.81 8.94 -14.78
C VAL A 52 28.74 7.74 -15.73
N PHE A 53 28.63 6.53 -15.17
CA PHE A 53 28.51 5.30 -15.96
C PHE A 53 27.21 5.30 -16.80
N VAL A 54 26.06 5.54 -16.17
CA VAL A 54 24.74 5.57 -16.81
C VAL A 54 24.70 6.65 -17.89
N ASN A 55 25.23 7.84 -17.64
CA ASN A 55 25.29 8.92 -18.64
C ASN A 55 26.17 8.56 -19.85
N LYS A 56 27.21 7.74 -19.66
CA LYS A 56 28.02 7.21 -20.76
C LYS A 56 27.28 6.12 -21.52
N LEU A 57 26.60 5.21 -20.82
CA LEU A 57 25.86 4.10 -21.40
C LEU A 57 24.66 4.60 -22.21
N LYS A 58 23.96 5.64 -21.73
CA LYS A 58 22.86 6.34 -22.42
C LYS A 58 23.20 6.83 -23.82
N LYS A 59 24.48 7.05 -24.14
CA LYS A 59 24.93 7.46 -25.49
C LYS A 59 24.96 6.30 -26.49
N LYS A 60 24.96 5.06 -26.00
CA LYS A 60 25.03 3.84 -26.81
C LYS A 60 23.73 3.05 -26.78
N MET A 61 23.03 3.08 -25.66
CA MET A 61 21.85 2.27 -25.38
C MET A 61 20.80 3.11 -24.64
N GLU A 62 19.53 2.81 -24.86
CA GLU A 62 18.45 3.43 -24.09
C GLU A 62 18.35 2.76 -22.72
N ILE A 63 18.73 3.49 -21.67
CA ILE A 63 18.58 3.05 -20.27
C ILE A 63 18.17 4.22 -19.39
N THR A 64 17.19 4.00 -18.52
CA THR A 64 16.77 4.99 -17.52
C THR A 64 17.52 4.81 -16.20
N SER A 65 17.57 5.86 -15.38
CA SER A 65 18.19 5.79 -14.05
C SER A 65 17.54 4.71 -13.17
N LEU A 66 16.21 4.70 -13.12
CA LEU A 66 15.43 3.72 -12.36
C LEU A 66 15.63 2.28 -12.84
N GLN A 67 15.75 2.07 -14.16
CA GLN A 67 16.01 0.75 -14.72
C GLN A 67 17.40 0.24 -14.31
N PHE A 68 18.41 1.11 -14.32
CA PHE A 68 19.73 0.74 -13.81
C PHE A 68 19.69 0.38 -12.32
N GLU A 69 18.98 1.16 -11.50
CA GLU A 69 18.78 0.88 -10.07
C GLU A 69 18.12 -0.49 -9.84
N ASP A 70 17.03 -0.81 -10.56
CA ASP A 70 16.38 -2.13 -10.49
C ASP A 70 17.33 -3.27 -10.92
N MET A 71 18.15 -3.04 -11.95
CA MET A 71 19.14 -4.04 -12.38
C MET A 71 20.18 -4.31 -11.28
N ILE A 72 20.76 -3.26 -10.68
CA ILE A 72 21.74 -3.42 -9.61
C ILE A 72 21.11 -4.04 -8.36
N ASP A 73 19.91 -3.60 -7.97
CA ASP A 73 19.18 -4.13 -6.82
C ASP A 73 18.93 -5.64 -6.96
N ARG A 74 18.52 -6.11 -8.15
CA ARG A 74 18.35 -7.54 -8.43
C ARG A 74 19.65 -8.32 -8.38
N LEU A 75 20.74 -7.76 -8.88
CA LEU A 75 22.06 -8.39 -8.80
C LEU A 75 22.54 -8.49 -7.35
N GLU A 76 22.35 -7.44 -6.54
CA GLU A 76 22.69 -7.45 -5.11
C GLU A 76 21.86 -8.48 -4.34
N LYS A 77 20.54 -8.48 -4.53
CA LYS A 77 19.62 -9.44 -3.89
C LYS A 77 19.89 -10.88 -4.34
N GLY A 78 20.30 -11.08 -5.59
CA GLY A 78 20.71 -12.38 -6.13
C GLY A 78 22.05 -12.89 -5.60
N SER A 79 22.95 -12.00 -5.15
CA SER A 79 24.33 -12.33 -4.77
C SER A 79 24.54 -12.86 -3.36
N GLY A 80 23.47 -13.06 -2.58
CA GLY A 80 23.48 -13.69 -1.25
C GLY A 80 24.84 -13.73 -0.54
N THR A 81 25.50 -14.90 -0.56
CA THR A 81 26.88 -15.07 -0.03
C THR A 81 27.94 -15.15 -1.14
N GLN A 82 27.55 -15.44 -2.38
CA GLN A 82 28.44 -15.59 -3.53
C GLN A 82 27.99 -14.66 -4.66
N LEU A 83 28.95 -14.00 -5.31
CA LEU A 83 28.67 -13.15 -6.46
C LEU A 83 27.95 -13.91 -7.57
N VAL A 84 26.88 -13.30 -8.08
CA VAL A 84 26.13 -13.74 -9.26
C VAL A 84 27.08 -13.85 -10.46
N ASN A 85 26.95 -14.93 -11.24
CA ASN A 85 27.63 -15.07 -12.53
C ASN A 85 26.80 -14.49 -13.68
N LEU A 86 27.39 -14.38 -14.89
CA LEU A 86 26.70 -13.77 -16.02
C LEU A 86 25.44 -14.55 -16.45
N GLN A 87 25.44 -15.89 -16.36
CA GLN A 87 24.26 -16.69 -16.69
C GLN A 87 23.11 -16.46 -15.69
N GLU A 88 23.41 -16.37 -14.41
CA GLU A 88 22.46 -16.04 -13.35
C GLU A 88 21.94 -14.61 -13.51
N ALA A 89 22.82 -13.65 -13.84
CA ALA A 89 22.43 -12.28 -14.14
C ALA A 89 21.39 -12.22 -15.27
N LYS A 90 21.59 -12.98 -16.35
CA LYS A 90 20.62 -13.08 -17.46
C LYS A 90 19.28 -13.68 -17.06
N LEU A 91 19.24 -14.52 -16.02
CA LEU A 91 17.97 -15.07 -15.50
C LEU A 91 17.27 -14.10 -14.57
N LEU A 92 18.02 -13.27 -13.84
CA LEU A 92 17.50 -12.27 -12.90
C LEU A 92 17.01 -11.02 -13.63
N LEU A 93 17.73 -10.59 -14.65
CA LEU A 93 17.49 -9.39 -15.43
C LEU A 93 16.70 -9.76 -16.69
N LYS A 94 15.54 -9.12 -16.88
CA LYS A 94 14.65 -9.36 -18.03
C LYS A 94 14.89 -8.32 -19.13
N GLU A 95 16.16 -8.15 -19.50
CA GLU A 95 16.65 -7.09 -20.38
C GLU A 95 17.47 -7.66 -21.55
N ASP A 96 17.89 -6.80 -22.48
CA ASP A 96 18.73 -7.20 -23.60
C ASP A 96 20.10 -7.71 -23.16
N ASP A 97 20.58 -8.78 -23.80
CA ASP A 97 21.83 -9.46 -23.48
C ASP A 97 23.06 -8.54 -23.49
N GLU A 98 23.10 -7.56 -24.39
CA GLU A 98 24.18 -6.60 -24.51
C GLU A 98 24.18 -5.60 -23.35
N LEU A 99 22.99 -5.12 -22.97
CA LEU A 99 22.82 -4.22 -21.83
C LEU A 99 23.15 -4.91 -20.51
N ILE A 100 22.65 -6.14 -20.33
CA ILE A 100 22.95 -6.98 -19.15
C ILE A 100 24.45 -7.13 -18.99
N LYS A 101 25.17 -7.40 -20.08
CA LYS A 101 26.62 -7.59 -20.01
C LYS A 101 27.36 -6.33 -19.56
N GLU A 102 27.04 -5.16 -20.12
CA GLU A 102 27.68 -3.89 -19.73
C GLU A 102 27.42 -3.54 -18.26
N VAL A 103 26.17 -3.69 -17.80
CA VAL A 103 25.80 -3.44 -16.39
C VAL A 103 26.43 -4.47 -15.46
N PHE A 104 26.45 -5.75 -15.83
CA PHE A 104 27.06 -6.82 -15.05
C PHE A 104 28.57 -6.63 -14.89
N ASP A 105 29.28 -6.26 -15.96
CA ASP A 105 30.72 -6.00 -15.92
C ASP A 105 31.05 -4.80 -15.04
N TYR A 106 30.22 -3.75 -15.09
CA TYR A 106 30.32 -2.60 -14.20
C TYR A 106 30.08 -3.00 -12.73
N TRP A 107 28.95 -3.63 -12.45
CA TRP A 107 28.57 -4.08 -11.11
C TRP A 107 29.62 -5.01 -10.49
N THR A 108 30.12 -5.98 -11.26
CA THR A 108 31.17 -6.92 -10.80
C THR A 108 32.44 -6.18 -10.41
N ARG A 109 32.84 -5.16 -11.18
CA ARG A 109 34.01 -4.32 -10.86
C ARG A 109 33.76 -3.51 -9.59
N LYS A 110 32.57 -2.89 -9.48
CA LYS A 110 32.18 -2.11 -8.30
C LYS A 110 32.16 -2.97 -7.04
N ARG A 111 31.61 -4.18 -7.11
CA ARG A 111 31.62 -5.16 -6.00
C ARG A 111 33.01 -5.55 -5.56
N LYS A 112 33.93 -5.79 -6.50
CA LYS A 112 35.32 -6.15 -6.19
C LYS A 112 36.08 -5.00 -5.52
N ASN A 113 35.79 -3.77 -5.90
CA ASN A 113 36.41 -2.58 -5.32
C ASN A 113 35.78 -2.17 -3.97
N CYS A 114 34.55 -2.62 -3.71
CA CYS A 114 33.86 -2.37 -2.46
C CYS A 114 34.44 -3.23 -1.33
N LYS A 115 34.78 -2.61 -0.20
CA LYS A 115 35.23 -3.33 1.00
C LYS A 115 34.07 -3.99 1.76
N SER A 116 32.83 -3.59 1.46
CA SER A 116 31.62 -4.09 2.09
C SER A 116 31.11 -5.36 1.41
N VAL A 117 30.39 -6.18 2.18
CA VAL A 117 29.73 -7.40 1.69
C VAL A 117 28.56 -7.08 0.76
N SER A 118 28.06 -5.84 0.72
CA SER A 118 27.04 -5.36 -0.23
C SER A 118 27.33 -3.91 -0.64
N LEU A 119 26.86 -3.51 -1.83
CA LEU A 119 26.84 -2.11 -2.26
C LEU A 119 25.77 -1.31 -1.55
N ILE A 120 24.66 -1.93 -1.16
CA ILE A 120 23.59 -1.29 -0.40
C ILE A 120 24.06 -1.17 1.06
N PRO A 121 24.14 0.06 1.62
CA PRO A 121 24.51 0.24 3.01
C PRO A 121 23.50 -0.46 3.93
N THR A 122 24.00 -1.26 4.87
CA THR A 122 23.16 -1.99 5.83
C THR A 122 23.53 -1.62 7.25
N VAL A 123 22.52 -1.58 8.13
CA VAL A 123 22.75 -1.42 9.56
C VAL A 123 23.43 -2.67 10.11
N LYS A 124 24.52 -2.49 10.85
CA LYS A 124 25.25 -3.61 11.46
C LYS A 124 24.39 -4.26 12.54
N GLN A 125 24.03 -5.52 12.32
CA GLN A 125 23.25 -6.33 13.26
C GLN A 125 24.15 -7.26 14.08
N GLU A 126 23.63 -7.70 15.22
CA GLU A 126 24.29 -8.69 16.06
C GLU A 126 24.37 -10.04 15.33
N LYS A 127 25.53 -10.70 15.43
CA LYS A 127 25.71 -12.04 14.88
C LYS A 127 24.84 -13.03 15.66
N ARG A 128 24.26 -14.01 14.95
CA ARG A 128 23.45 -15.08 15.56
C ARG A 128 24.28 -16.11 16.36
N ASP A 129 25.56 -15.88 16.54
CA ASP A 129 26.47 -16.74 17.30
C ASP A 129 26.37 -16.55 18.82
N GLY A 130 25.52 -15.61 19.30
CA GLY A 130 25.29 -15.38 20.72
C GLY A 130 26.42 -14.60 21.41
N SER A 131 27.38 -14.08 20.64
CA SER A 131 28.45 -13.24 21.16
C SER A 131 27.94 -11.83 21.46
N SER A 132 28.10 -11.38 22.70
CA SER A 132 27.81 -9.99 23.06
C SER A 132 28.93 -9.09 22.52
N THR A 133 28.66 -8.39 21.43
CA THR A 133 29.58 -7.37 20.90
C THR A 133 29.47 -6.07 21.70
N SER A 134 30.59 -5.41 22.01
CA SER A 134 30.62 -4.05 22.58
C SER A 134 30.73 -2.96 21.50
N ASP A 135 30.60 -3.35 20.23
CA ASP A 135 30.70 -2.45 19.10
C ASP A 135 29.53 -1.43 19.08
N PRO A 136 29.83 -0.11 19.12
CA PRO A 136 28.80 0.93 19.16
C PRO A 136 27.96 1.01 17.87
N TYR A 137 28.41 0.45 16.75
CA TYR A 137 27.66 0.43 15.49
C TYR A 137 26.60 -0.67 15.43
N VAL A 138 26.56 -1.58 16.40
CA VAL A 138 25.60 -2.69 16.41
C VAL A 138 24.26 -2.25 17.00
N ALA A 139 23.25 -2.14 16.14
CA ALA A 139 21.91 -1.67 16.49
C ALA A 139 20.84 -2.77 16.33
N PHE A 140 19.62 -2.48 16.81
CA PHE A 140 18.43 -3.33 16.67
C PHE A 140 18.60 -4.80 17.13
N ARG A 141 19.27 -5.00 18.27
CA ARG A 141 19.49 -6.35 18.83
C ARG A 141 18.19 -7.06 19.14
N ARG A 142 18.09 -8.31 18.73
CA ARG A 142 16.93 -9.16 19.00
C ARG A 142 17.08 -9.82 20.37
N ARG A 143 16.71 -9.11 21.43
CA ARG A 143 16.60 -9.72 22.77
C ARG A 143 15.23 -10.39 22.89
N THR A 144 15.18 -11.67 22.58
CA THR A 144 14.07 -12.62 22.80
C THR A 144 12.67 -12.02 23.03
N GLU A 145 11.86 -11.90 21.98
CA GLU A 145 10.43 -12.17 22.13
C GLU A 145 10.30 -13.70 22.13
N LYS A 146 10.44 -14.34 23.31
CA LYS A 146 10.15 -15.77 23.38
C LYS A 146 8.67 -15.91 23.06
N MET A 147 8.35 -16.40 21.86
CA MET A 147 7.00 -16.73 21.48
C MET A 147 6.48 -17.75 22.49
N GLN A 148 5.67 -17.27 23.45
CA GLN A 148 5.10 -18.14 24.47
C GLN A 148 4.03 -18.98 23.79
N THR A 149 4.41 -20.18 23.37
CA THR A 149 3.45 -21.18 22.96
C THR A 149 2.67 -21.58 24.21
N ARG A 150 1.36 -21.35 24.21
CA ARG A 150 0.48 -21.80 25.30
C ARG A 150 0.55 -23.33 25.37
N LYS A 151 1.29 -23.87 26.33
CA LYS A 151 1.15 -25.28 26.74
C LYS A 151 -0.31 -25.47 27.15
N ASN A 152 -1.09 -26.19 26.35
CA ASN A 152 -2.54 -26.49 26.51
C ASN A 152 -3.57 -25.56 25.84
N ARG A 153 -3.26 -24.93 24.69
CA ARG A 153 -4.35 -24.45 23.80
C ARG A 153 -4.80 -25.60 22.89
N LYS A 154 -5.98 -26.17 23.14
CA LYS A 154 -6.61 -27.10 22.18
C LYS A 154 -6.87 -26.34 20.87
N ASN A 155 -6.82 -27.04 19.75
CA ASN A 155 -7.16 -26.47 18.45
C ASN A 155 -8.65 -26.08 18.47
N ASP A 156 -8.95 -24.81 18.75
CA ASP A 156 -10.33 -24.34 18.87
C ASP A 156 -10.96 -24.28 17.48
N GLU A 157 -11.86 -25.22 17.17
CA GLU A 157 -12.69 -25.25 15.95
C GLU A 157 -13.29 -23.88 15.61
N ALA A 158 -13.74 -23.14 16.63
CA ALA A 158 -14.24 -21.77 16.50
C ALA A 158 -13.20 -20.77 15.95
N GLY A 159 -11.90 -20.97 16.21
CA GLY A 159 -10.83 -20.17 15.63
C GLY A 159 -10.65 -20.44 14.13
N TYR A 160 -10.78 -21.71 13.72
CA TYR A 160 -10.74 -22.11 12.31
C TYR A 160 -11.95 -21.58 11.54
N GLU A 161 -13.16 -21.64 12.11
CA GLU A 161 -14.36 -21.06 11.50
C GLU A 161 -14.23 -19.54 11.30
N LYS A 162 -13.69 -18.82 12.28
CA LYS A 162 -13.39 -17.38 12.17
C LYS A 162 -12.39 -17.10 11.04
N MET A 163 -11.37 -17.94 10.88
CA MET A 163 -10.40 -17.82 9.78
C MET A 163 -11.04 -18.07 8.41
N LEU A 164 -11.93 -19.06 8.29
CA LEU A 164 -12.69 -19.31 7.05
C LEU A 164 -13.60 -18.14 6.71
N LYS A 165 -14.29 -17.57 7.69
CA LYS A 165 -15.10 -16.36 7.49
C LYS A 165 -14.24 -15.18 7.05
N LEU A 166 -13.12 -14.92 7.74
CA LEU A 166 -12.19 -13.86 7.38
C LEU A 166 -11.68 -14.01 5.94
N ARG A 167 -11.30 -15.23 5.53
CA ARG A 167 -10.89 -15.53 4.15
C ARG A 167 -11.98 -15.16 3.15
N ARG A 168 -13.23 -15.56 3.41
CA ARG A 168 -14.37 -15.23 2.53
C ARG A 168 -14.62 -13.73 2.45
N ASP A 169 -14.60 -13.03 3.59
CA ASP A 169 -14.81 -11.59 3.66
C ASP A 169 -13.70 -10.82 2.92
N LEU A 170 -12.44 -11.23 3.07
CA LEU A 170 -11.30 -10.68 2.32
C LEU A 170 -11.41 -10.96 0.82
N SER A 171 -11.78 -12.18 0.42
CA SER A 171 -12.00 -12.50 -1.00
C SER A 171 -13.11 -11.63 -1.60
N ARG A 172 -14.20 -11.39 -0.86
CA ARG A 172 -15.27 -10.49 -1.28
C ARG A 172 -14.78 -9.05 -1.41
N ALA A 173 -13.98 -8.56 -0.46
CA ALA A 173 -13.38 -7.23 -0.51
C ALA A 173 -12.49 -7.07 -1.76
N VAL A 174 -11.64 -8.05 -2.07
CA VAL A 174 -10.80 -8.06 -3.28
C VAL A 174 -11.65 -7.97 -4.56
N THR A 175 -12.74 -8.73 -4.66
CA THR A 175 -13.65 -8.65 -5.81
C THR A 175 -14.24 -7.25 -5.98
N ILE A 176 -14.67 -6.61 -4.89
CA ILE A 176 -15.20 -5.24 -4.94
C ILE A 176 -14.11 -4.25 -5.38
N LEU A 177 -12.90 -4.36 -4.85
CA LEU A 177 -11.76 -3.53 -5.25
C LEU A 177 -11.42 -3.70 -6.73
N GLU A 178 -11.46 -4.93 -7.24
CA GLU A 178 -11.24 -5.22 -8.66
C GLU A 178 -12.34 -4.60 -9.54
N MET A 179 -13.60 -4.66 -9.13
CA MET A 179 -14.69 -3.97 -9.82
C MET A 179 -14.49 -2.45 -9.84
N ILE A 180 -14.05 -1.85 -8.73
CA ILE A 180 -13.74 -0.41 -8.65
C ILE A 180 -12.56 -0.08 -9.58
N LYS A 181 -11.48 -0.87 -9.55
CA LYS A 181 -10.32 -0.70 -10.44
C LYS A 181 -10.73 -0.71 -11.91
N ARG A 182 -11.55 -1.68 -12.33
CA ARG A 182 -12.09 -1.75 -13.71
C ARG A 182 -12.94 -0.53 -14.05
N ARG A 183 -13.83 -0.12 -13.14
CA ARG A 183 -14.68 1.07 -13.33
C ARG A 183 -13.84 2.33 -13.54
N GLU A 184 -12.83 2.57 -12.71
CA GLU A 184 -11.97 3.75 -12.84
C GLU A 184 -11.07 3.67 -14.08
N LYS A 185 -10.60 2.46 -14.47
CA LYS A 185 -9.90 2.25 -15.74
C LYS A 185 -10.77 2.64 -16.94
N SER A 186 -12.02 2.18 -17.00
CA SER A 186 -12.94 2.51 -18.12
C SER A 186 -13.30 4.00 -18.16
N LYS A 187 -13.46 4.67 -17.01
CA LYS A 187 -13.66 6.12 -16.98
C LYS A 187 -12.45 6.88 -17.54
N ARG A 188 -11.23 6.45 -17.19
CA ARG A 188 -9.99 7.03 -17.72
C ARG A 188 -9.91 6.82 -19.25
N GLU A 189 -10.20 5.63 -19.73
CA GLU A 189 -10.25 5.33 -21.18
C GLU A 189 -11.28 6.20 -21.91
N LEU A 190 -12.47 6.40 -21.33
CA LEU A 190 -13.48 7.30 -21.88
C LEU A 190 -13.00 8.75 -21.95
N LEU A 191 -12.29 9.24 -20.93
CA LEU A 191 -11.70 10.59 -20.94
C LEU A 191 -10.63 10.72 -22.03
N HIS A 192 -9.74 9.75 -22.18
CA HIS A 192 -8.74 9.74 -23.27
C HIS A 192 -9.40 9.76 -24.64
N LEU A 193 -10.41 8.92 -24.87
CA LEU A 193 -11.17 8.92 -26.13
C LEU A 193 -11.87 10.25 -26.37
N THR A 194 -12.41 10.88 -25.34
CA THR A 194 -13.04 12.20 -25.45
C THR A 194 -12.03 13.27 -25.88
N LEU A 195 -10.83 13.27 -25.29
CA LEU A 195 -9.75 14.17 -25.68
C LEU A 195 -9.33 13.92 -27.13
N GLU A 196 -9.13 12.66 -27.53
CA GLU A 196 -8.78 12.30 -28.90
C GLU A 196 -9.84 12.77 -29.90
N ILE A 197 -11.13 12.57 -29.61
CA ILE A 197 -12.22 13.08 -30.47
C ILE A 197 -12.12 14.60 -30.62
N VAL A 198 -11.87 15.33 -29.54
CA VAL A 198 -11.72 16.80 -29.58
C VAL A 198 -10.53 17.21 -30.45
N GLU A 199 -9.38 16.56 -30.27
CA GLU A 199 -8.17 16.82 -31.06
C GLU A 199 -8.38 16.55 -32.55
N LYS A 200 -9.01 15.43 -32.90
CA LYS A 200 -9.32 15.07 -34.29
C LYS A 200 -10.30 16.06 -34.92
N ARG A 201 -11.36 16.44 -34.20
CA ARG A 201 -12.34 17.42 -34.70
C ARG A 201 -11.71 18.78 -34.91
N ASN A 202 -10.84 19.22 -34.00
CA ASN A 202 -10.11 20.48 -34.16
C ASN A 202 -9.11 20.44 -35.33
N GLY A 203 -8.43 19.30 -35.54
CA GLY A 203 -7.50 19.11 -36.65
C GLY A 203 -8.16 18.96 -38.03
N MET A 204 -9.41 18.49 -38.09
CA MET A 204 -10.23 18.35 -39.31
C MET A 204 -11.21 19.52 -39.53
N PRO A 205 -10.96 20.69 -38.94
CA PRO A 205 -11.92 21.76 -38.65
C PRO A 205 -13.43 21.39 -38.62
N ASP A 206 -13.82 20.30 -37.94
CA ASP A 206 -15.22 19.84 -37.83
C ASP A 206 -16.00 20.65 -36.78
N TYR A 207 -16.09 21.96 -37.00
CA TYR A 207 -16.78 22.90 -36.10
C TYR A 207 -18.31 22.74 -36.18
N GLY A 208 -18.83 22.32 -37.33
CA GLY A 208 -20.25 22.02 -37.55
C GLY A 208 -20.73 20.70 -36.95
N SER A 209 -19.81 19.84 -36.48
CA SER A 209 -20.11 18.48 -35.97
C SER A 209 -20.69 17.52 -37.03
N GLU A 210 -20.50 17.80 -38.31
CA GLU A 210 -21.04 17.00 -39.41
C GLU A 210 -20.37 15.62 -39.43
N VAL A 211 -19.04 15.60 -39.32
CA VAL A 211 -18.25 14.37 -39.29
C VAL A 211 -18.56 13.56 -38.03
N MET A 212 -18.74 14.24 -36.89
CA MET A 212 -19.15 13.58 -35.65
C MET A 212 -20.56 12.98 -35.75
N ALA A 213 -21.50 13.67 -36.40
CA ALA A 213 -22.86 13.18 -36.59
C ALA A 213 -22.89 11.93 -37.49
N GLU A 214 -22.10 11.92 -38.56
CA GLU A 214 -21.93 10.76 -39.43
C GLU A 214 -21.33 9.57 -38.66
N ALA A 215 -20.27 9.78 -37.89
CA ALA A 215 -19.65 8.72 -37.09
C ALA A 215 -20.62 8.14 -36.04
N LEU A 216 -21.45 8.97 -35.41
CA LEU A 216 -22.51 8.52 -34.50
C LEU A 216 -23.59 7.71 -35.23
N ALA A 217 -23.99 8.14 -36.42
CA ALA A 217 -24.95 7.41 -37.25
C ALA A 217 -24.40 6.04 -37.67
N GLN A 218 -23.13 5.97 -38.10
CA GLN A 218 -22.45 4.71 -38.42
C GLN A 218 -22.35 3.80 -37.19
N ARG A 219 -22.02 4.34 -36.01
CA ARG A 219 -22.02 3.58 -34.76
C ARG A 219 -23.40 3.04 -34.40
N ALA A 220 -24.47 3.80 -34.61
CA ALA A 220 -25.83 3.37 -34.31
C ALA A 220 -26.30 2.20 -35.21
N LEU A 221 -25.75 2.08 -36.43
CA LEU A 221 -25.99 0.96 -37.33
C LEU A 221 -25.25 -0.32 -36.88
N VAL A 222 -24.13 -0.17 -36.15
CA VAL A 222 -23.44 -1.28 -35.51
C VAL A 222 -24.21 -1.66 -34.25
N LYS A 223 -25.00 -2.74 -34.33
CA LYS A 223 -25.69 -3.29 -33.16
C LYS A 223 -24.66 -3.56 -32.05
N PRO A 224 -24.88 -3.08 -30.81
CA PRO A 224 -23.95 -3.34 -29.72
C PRO A 224 -23.82 -4.85 -29.49
N ILE A 225 -22.64 -5.41 -29.78
CA ILE A 225 -22.25 -6.74 -29.32
C ILE A 225 -21.79 -6.58 -27.87
N TYR A 226 -22.73 -6.30 -26.97
CA TYR A 226 -22.49 -6.37 -25.53
C TYR A 226 -23.38 -7.46 -24.96
N THR A 227 -22.93 -8.71 -25.08
CA THR A 227 -23.29 -9.76 -24.13
C THR A 227 -22.53 -9.47 -22.85
N ILE A 228 -23.07 -8.60 -21.99
CA ILE A 228 -22.75 -8.69 -20.57
C ILE A 228 -23.41 -10.01 -20.13
N PRO A 229 -22.67 -11.05 -19.71
CA PRO A 229 -23.30 -12.12 -18.97
C PRO A 229 -23.71 -11.47 -17.65
N ILE A 230 -24.97 -11.06 -17.55
CA ILE A 230 -25.63 -10.95 -16.27
C ILE A 230 -25.64 -12.39 -15.78
N ILE A 231 -24.60 -12.80 -15.06
CA ILE A 231 -24.65 -14.03 -14.28
C ILE A 231 -25.80 -13.79 -13.32
N PRO A 232 -26.93 -14.50 -13.42
CA PRO A 232 -27.97 -14.37 -12.43
C PRO A 232 -27.35 -14.82 -11.11
N LEU A 233 -27.63 -14.08 -10.04
CA LEU A 233 -27.26 -14.43 -8.67
C LEU A 233 -28.02 -15.68 -8.16
N SER A 234 -28.31 -16.64 -9.04
CA SER A 234 -28.96 -17.90 -8.76
C SER A 234 -27.90 -18.95 -8.45
N ASN A 235 -27.19 -18.80 -7.32
CA ASN A 235 -26.60 -19.91 -6.56
C ASN A 235 -26.00 -19.47 -5.21
N ILE A 236 -26.79 -18.75 -4.38
CA ILE A 236 -26.55 -18.59 -2.93
C ILE A 236 -27.53 -19.45 -2.11
N ASN A 237 -28.07 -20.54 -2.67
CA ASN A 237 -28.97 -21.44 -1.91
C ASN A 237 -28.69 -22.94 -2.05
N GLN A 238 -27.54 -23.35 -2.59
CA GLN A 238 -27.12 -24.76 -2.56
C GLN A 238 -26.24 -25.06 -1.35
N TYR A 239 -26.76 -24.78 -0.14
CA TYR A 239 -26.51 -25.58 1.06
C TYR A 239 -27.78 -25.50 1.93
N ARG A 240 -28.88 -26.01 1.36
CA ARG A 240 -30.02 -26.44 2.16
C ARG A 240 -29.56 -27.71 2.88
N HIS A 241 -29.38 -27.62 4.20
CA HIS A 241 -29.26 -28.78 5.06
C HIS A 241 -30.42 -29.73 4.75
N GLN A 242 -30.09 -30.95 4.36
CA GLN A 242 -31.02 -32.06 4.32
C GLN A 242 -31.01 -32.66 5.72
N ASP A 243 -31.88 -32.12 6.60
CA ASP A 243 -32.11 -32.71 7.92
C ASP A 243 -32.89 -34.01 7.73
N HIS A 244 -32.22 -35.11 8.09
CA HIS A 244 -32.83 -36.42 8.23
C HIS A 244 -33.70 -36.38 9.49
N MET A 245 -35.02 -36.50 9.31
CA MET A 245 -35.98 -36.62 10.42
C MET A 245 -35.89 -38.04 11.00
N ASP A 246 -35.25 -38.18 12.16
CA ASP A 246 -35.46 -39.31 13.06
C ASP A 246 -36.46 -38.92 14.15
N MET A 247 -37.61 -39.60 14.17
CA MET A 247 -38.62 -39.51 15.22
C MET A 247 -38.09 -40.10 16.54
N LYS A 248 -38.13 -39.32 17.63
CA LYS A 248 -38.34 -39.81 19.01
C LYS A 248 -38.93 -38.71 19.92
N PRO A 249 -39.61 -39.08 21.02
CA PRO A 249 -40.81 -38.38 21.49
C PRO A 249 -40.59 -37.27 22.53
N GLU A 250 -41.45 -36.27 22.41
CA GLU A 250 -42.10 -35.40 23.40
C GLU A 250 -41.48 -35.26 24.81
N LYS A 251 -40.94 -34.07 25.10
CA LYS A 251 -41.06 -33.43 26.43
C LYS A 251 -41.26 -31.92 26.26
N THR A 252 -42.19 -31.42 27.07
CA THR A 252 -42.81 -30.10 27.14
C THR A 252 -41.82 -28.95 27.36
N GLU A 253 -41.89 -27.91 26.52
CA GLU A 253 -41.23 -26.63 26.75
C GLU A 253 -42.26 -25.53 27.10
N VAL A 254 -41.98 -24.85 28.22
CA VAL A 254 -42.78 -23.77 28.80
C VAL A 254 -42.62 -22.50 27.96
N VAL A 255 -43.75 -21.95 27.50
CA VAL A 255 -43.83 -20.67 26.79
C VAL A 255 -43.39 -19.52 27.70
N ARG A 256 -42.28 -18.84 27.35
CA ARG A 256 -41.89 -17.55 27.96
C ARG A 256 -42.12 -16.41 26.97
N MET A 257 -43.05 -15.52 27.33
CA MET A 257 -43.52 -14.40 26.50
C MET A 257 -42.42 -13.39 26.16
N LYS A 258 -42.41 -12.90 24.90
CA LYS A 258 -41.54 -11.81 24.44
C LYS A 258 -41.90 -10.48 25.11
N ARG A 259 -40.90 -9.83 25.74
CA ARG A 259 -40.99 -8.41 26.16
C ARG A 259 -40.97 -7.49 24.93
N LYS A 260 -41.95 -6.59 24.83
CA LYS A 260 -41.94 -5.46 23.90
C LYS A 260 -40.95 -4.40 24.39
N TYR A 261 -40.14 -3.86 23.48
CA TYR A 261 -39.25 -2.71 23.74
C TYR A 261 -39.92 -1.45 23.17
N GLU A 262 -40.15 -0.44 24.01
CA GLU A 262 -40.58 0.89 23.56
C GLU A 262 -39.40 1.66 22.96
N LYS A 263 -39.63 2.33 21.83
CA LYS A 263 -38.67 3.23 21.19
C LYS A 263 -38.67 4.58 21.92
N LYS A 264 -37.53 4.99 22.47
CA LYS A 264 -37.31 6.38 22.92
C LYS A 264 -37.05 7.31 21.72
N PRO A 265 -37.55 8.57 21.75
CA PRO A 265 -37.42 9.52 20.65
C PRO A 265 -36.00 10.08 20.49
N LYS A 266 -35.64 10.41 19.24
CA LYS A 266 -34.36 11.02 18.84
C LYS A 266 -34.25 12.44 19.38
N ILE A 267 -33.12 12.75 20.03
CA ILE A 267 -32.70 14.12 20.36
C ILE A 267 -31.85 14.63 19.18
N HIS A 268 -32.20 15.79 18.63
CA HIS A 268 -31.39 16.50 17.64
C HIS A 268 -30.21 17.20 18.34
N PRO A 269 -28.97 17.12 17.82
CA PRO A 269 -27.88 17.94 18.34
C PRO A 269 -28.06 19.40 17.91
N LEU A 270 -27.83 20.30 18.87
CA LEU A 270 -27.91 21.75 18.73
C LEU A 270 -26.91 22.30 17.69
N SER A 271 -27.36 23.31 16.98
CA SER A 271 -26.60 24.19 16.08
C SER A 271 -25.49 24.96 16.83
N ALA A 272 -24.25 24.87 16.34
CA ALA A 272 -23.16 25.77 16.72
C ALA A 272 -23.15 27.03 15.81
N PRO A 273 -22.66 28.19 16.29
CA PRO A 273 -22.78 29.46 15.57
C PRO A 273 -21.89 29.51 14.33
N GLN A 274 -22.39 30.16 13.27
CA GLN A 274 -21.63 30.47 12.06
C GLN A 274 -20.55 31.52 12.36
N HIS A 275 -19.28 31.19 12.12
CA HIS A 275 -18.22 32.17 11.95
C HIS A 275 -17.92 32.33 10.45
N SER A 276 -18.23 33.51 9.92
CA SER A 276 -17.84 33.98 8.60
C SER A 276 -16.53 34.78 8.70
N GLY A 277 -15.45 34.26 8.12
CA GLY A 277 -14.16 34.98 7.96
C GLY A 277 -12.95 34.06 7.82
N PRO A 278 -11.87 34.48 7.13
CA PRO A 278 -10.69 33.63 6.91
C PRO A 278 -9.89 33.50 8.22
N SER A 279 -9.67 32.26 8.66
CA SER A 279 -8.87 31.95 9.85
C SER A 279 -7.38 32.15 9.53
N VAL A 280 -6.80 33.22 10.09
CA VAL A 280 -5.36 33.48 10.06
C VAL A 280 -4.73 32.76 11.25
N PHE A 281 -3.78 31.88 10.97
CA PHE A 281 -3.04 31.11 11.98
C PHE A 281 -2.19 32.05 12.86
N ASN A 282 -2.39 32.01 14.18
CA ASN A 282 -1.65 32.82 15.14
C ASN A 282 -0.52 31.98 15.80
N PRO A 283 0.76 32.36 15.67
CA PRO A 283 1.89 31.56 16.17
C PRO A 283 2.02 31.49 17.70
N LYS A 284 1.08 32.07 18.46
CA LYS A 284 1.06 32.03 19.93
C LYS A 284 0.32 30.82 20.51
N ASP A 285 -0.40 30.04 19.69
CA ASP A 285 -1.15 28.85 20.12
C ASP A 285 -0.30 27.57 20.18
N LEU A 286 1.01 27.66 19.91
CA LEU A 286 1.91 26.50 19.83
C LEU A 286 2.25 25.86 21.20
N ASN A 287 1.97 26.55 22.32
CA ASN A 287 2.43 26.13 23.66
C ASN A 287 1.30 25.75 24.65
N GLN A 288 0.08 25.51 24.20
CA GLN A 288 -0.98 24.96 25.07
C GLN A 288 -1.25 23.49 24.74
N TYR A 289 -0.39 22.62 25.24
CA TYR A 289 -0.68 21.19 25.37
C TYR A 289 -0.75 20.85 26.86
N ASP A 290 -1.97 20.84 27.40
CA ASP A 290 -2.26 20.29 28.72
C ASP A 290 -3.32 19.20 28.52
N PHE A 291 -2.87 17.94 28.56
CA PHE A 291 -3.77 16.78 28.49
C PHE A 291 -4.27 16.48 29.91
N PRO A 292 -5.58 16.42 30.18
CA PRO A 292 -6.04 15.86 31.43
C PRO A 292 -5.78 14.35 31.45
N SER A 293 -4.93 13.91 32.39
CA SER A 293 -4.66 12.51 32.70
C SER A 293 -5.95 11.83 33.15
N SER A 294 -6.46 10.89 32.36
CA SER A 294 -7.60 10.05 32.71
C SER A 294 -7.12 8.85 33.53
N ASP A 295 -6.73 9.09 34.79
CA ASP A 295 -6.41 8.01 35.74
C ASP A 295 -6.96 8.35 37.13
N ASP A 296 -8.29 8.47 37.22
CA ASP A 296 -9.02 8.50 38.50
C ASP A 296 -10.48 8.07 38.26
N GLU A 297 -10.72 6.75 38.17
CA GLU A 297 -12.05 6.16 38.37
C GLU A 297 -11.90 5.00 39.39
N PRO A 298 -12.60 5.04 40.55
CA PRO A 298 -12.43 4.06 41.62
C PRO A 298 -13.06 2.70 41.29
N PHE A 299 -12.30 1.64 41.51
CA PHE A 299 -12.73 0.24 41.43
C PHE A 299 -13.98 -0.04 42.29
N SER A 300 -15.07 -0.47 41.66
CA SER A 300 -16.21 -1.08 42.37
C SER A 300 -15.99 -2.59 42.51
N GLN A 301 -15.74 -3.04 43.74
CA GLN A 301 -15.86 -4.44 44.15
C GLN A 301 -17.31 -4.90 44.04
N VAL A 302 -17.54 -6.06 43.42
CA VAL A 302 -18.74 -6.86 43.62
C VAL A 302 -18.34 -8.23 44.13
N ASN A 303 -18.66 -8.45 45.42
CA ASN A 303 -18.74 -9.77 46.04
C ASN A 303 -20.05 -10.45 45.66
N SER A 304 -19.99 -11.80 45.74
CA SER A 304 -21.04 -12.83 45.62
C SER A 304 -21.35 -13.34 44.22
#